data_AF-A0A0Q9M6P6-F1
#
_entry.id   AF-A0A0Q9M6P6-F1
#
_cell.length_a   1.000
_cell.length_b   1.000
_cell.length_c   1.000
_cell.angle_alpha   90.00
_cell.angle_beta   90.00
_cell.angle_gamma   90.00
#
_symmetry.space_group_name_H-M   'P 1'
#
loop_
_entity.id
_entity.type
_entity.pdbx_description
1 polymer ?
#
loop_
_entity_poly.entity_id
_entity_poly.type
_entity_poly.pdbx_seq_one_letter_code
_entity_poly.pdbx_strand_id
1 'polypeptide(L)'
;MIERLSAPSETRDKYLATPPPFSAPREGTNVQIAGFRIQAYSDHTAAVVVAIKNSQGGLGSQTLPLKWVQGDWKVDLSSFSPLSPIDDMADFVPWSGV
;
A
#
# COMPACT_ATOMS: atom_id res chain seq x y z
N MET A 1 -1.32 8.88 13.00
CA MET A 1 -1.29 7.49 12.47
C MET A 1 -0.22 7.32 11.40
N ILE A 2 -0.28 8.08 10.29
CA ILE A 2 0.72 8.00 9.20
C ILE A 2 2.17 8.26 9.66
N GLU A 3 2.38 9.15 10.63
CA GLU A 3 3.71 9.46 11.20
C GLU A 3 4.48 8.23 11.68
N ARG A 4 3.77 7.25 12.28
CA ARG A 4 4.38 6.03 12.81
C ARG A 4 4.56 4.95 11.74
N LEU A 5 3.79 5.02 10.66
CA LEU A 5 3.74 3.99 9.61
C LEU A 5 4.60 4.34 8.39
N SER A 6 5.15 5.56 8.33
CA SER A 6 5.91 6.06 7.19
C SER A 6 7.35 6.38 7.56
N ALA A 7 8.26 6.10 6.63
CA ALA A 7 9.68 6.41 6.79
C ALA A 7 9.88 7.94 6.78
N PRO A 8 10.79 8.48 7.61
CA PRO A 8 11.11 9.90 7.59
C PRO A 8 11.56 10.36 6.19
N SER A 9 10.90 11.38 5.66
CA SER A 9 11.18 11.97 4.35
C SER A 9 10.49 13.33 4.21
N GLU A 10 11.00 14.19 3.32
CA GLU A 10 10.34 15.46 3.00
C GLU A 10 8.91 15.25 2.47
N THR A 11 8.69 14.20 1.67
CA THR A 11 7.35 13.82 1.17
C THR A 11 6.38 13.49 2.31
N ARG A 12 6.84 12.73 3.32
CA ARG A 12 6.05 12.47 4.53
C ARG A 12 5.69 13.78 5.22
N ASP A 13 6.67 14.65 5.43
CA ASP A 13 6.46 15.89 6.20
C ASP A 13 5.46 16.82 5.50
N LYS A 14 5.52 16.91 4.16
CA LYS A 14 4.51 17.62 3.35
C LYS A 14 3.11 17.02 3.45
N TYR A 15 3.01 15.69 3.45
CA TYR A 15 1.74 14.98 3.58
C TYR A 15 1.12 15.21 4.98
N LEU A 16 1.93 15.26 6.03
CA LEU A 16 1.45 15.53 7.39
C LEU A 16 1.05 16.99 7.60
N ALA A 17 1.74 17.92 6.95
CA ALA A 17 1.41 19.35 6.98
C ALA A 17 0.13 19.69 6.21
N THR A 18 -0.32 18.80 5.32
CA THR A 18 -1.52 18.97 4.51
C THR A 18 -2.58 17.95 4.95
N PRO A 19 -3.59 18.33 5.74
CA PRO A 19 -4.68 17.42 6.07
C PRO A 19 -5.28 16.89 4.75
N PRO A 20 -5.38 15.57 4.53
CA PRO A 20 -6.03 15.07 3.34
C PRO A 20 -7.46 15.63 3.31
N PRO A 21 -7.99 16.04 2.14
CA PRO A 21 -9.39 16.40 2.05
C PRO A 21 -10.18 15.21 2.61
N PHE A 22 -11.00 15.46 3.63
CA PHE A 22 -11.89 14.47 4.19
C PHE A 22 -12.87 14.09 3.06
N SER A 23 -12.48 13.10 2.26
CA SER A 23 -13.27 12.62 1.16
C SER A 23 -14.25 11.66 1.80
N ALA A 24 -15.52 12.07 1.91
CA ALA A 24 -16.58 11.17 2.35
C ALA A 24 -16.45 9.84 1.57
N PRO A 25 -16.64 8.68 2.22
CA PRO A 25 -16.59 7.39 1.54
C PRO A 25 -17.49 7.45 0.30
N ARG A 26 -16.92 7.29 -0.89
CA ARG A 26 -17.73 7.23 -2.10
C ARG A 26 -18.43 5.88 -2.10
N GLU A 27 -19.76 5.86 -2.08
CA GLU A 27 -20.51 4.61 -2.17
C GLU A 27 -20.02 3.80 -3.40
N GLY A 28 -19.77 2.50 -3.19
CA GLY A 28 -19.20 1.62 -4.23
C GLY A 28 -17.67 1.56 -4.32
N THR A 29 -16.91 2.28 -3.46
CA THR A 29 -15.43 2.22 -3.43
C THR A 29 -14.85 1.29 -2.36
N ASN A 30 -15.65 0.37 -1.82
CA ASN A 30 -15.13 -0.65 -0.91
C ASN A 30 -14.15 -1.55 -1.67
N VAL A 31 -12.91 -1.55 -1.21
CA VAL A 31 -11.85 -2.44 -1.69
C VAL A 31 -11.44 -3.37 -0.55
N GLN A 32 -11.15 -4.61 -0.90
CA GLN A 32 -10.59 -5.62 0.00
C GLN A 32 -9.21 -6.01 -0.47
N ILE A 33 -8.31 -6.28 0.47
CA ILE A 33 -7.03 -6.92 0.14
C ILE A 33 -7.35 -8.34 -0.32
N ALA A 34 -6.92 -8.68 -1.53
CA ALA A 34 -7.17 -9.98 -2.15
C ALA A 34 -5.92 -10.87 -2.15
N GLY A 35 -4.74 -10.27 -2.09
CA GLY A 35 -3.48 -11.00 -2.06
C GLY A 35 -2.28 -10.10 -1.89
N PHE A 36 -1.11 -10.72 -1.74
CA PHE A 36 0.16 -10.01 -1.71
C PHE A 36 1.26 -10.83 -2.36
N ARG A 37 2.35 -10.16 -2.74
CA ARG A 37 3.62 -10.81 -3.09
C ARG A 37 4.78 -9.92 -2.70
N ILE A 38 5.91 -10.54 -2.38
CA ILE A 38 7.17 -9.82 -2.15
C ILE A 38 7.89 -9.72 -3.49
N GLN A 39 8.04 -8.50 -4.01
CA GLN A 39 8.74 -8.25 -5.27
C GLN A 39 10.26 -8.22 -5.06
N ALA A 40 10.72 -7.67 -3.94
CA ALA A 40 12.13 -7.65 -3.54
C ALA A 40 12.23 -7.46 -2.02
N TYR A 41 13.28 -7.98 -1.39
CA TYR A 41 13.58 -7.70 0.02
C TYR A 41 15.08 -7.78 0.32
N SER A 42 15.47 -7.07 1.37
CA SER A 42 16.77 -7.10 2.03
C SER A 42 16.59 -6.88 3.54
N ASP A 43 17.68 -6.78 4.29
CA ASP A 43 17.65 -6.49 5.73
C ASP A 43 17.09 -5.08 6.04
N HIS A 44 17.10 -4.15 5.07
CA HIS A 44 16.75 -2.75 5.30
C HIS A 44 15.65 -2.20 4.39
N THR A 45 15.32 -2.91 3.30
CA THR A 45 14.30 -2.49 2.33
C THR A 45 13.44 -3.68 1.89
N ALA A 46 12.19 -3.41 1.54
CA ALA A 46 11.33 -4.37 0.87
C ALA A 46 10.37 -3.69 -0.11
N ALA A 47 9.90 -4.43 -1.11
CA ALA A 47 8.84 -4.01 -2.02
C ALA A 47 7.72 -5.06 -1.96
N VAL A 48 6.59 -4.69 -1.37
CA VAL A 48 5.41 -5.57 -1.25
C VAL A 48 4.37 -5.10 -2.25
N VAL A 49 3.94 -5.98 -3.15
CA VAL A 49 2.81 -5.69 -4.03
C VAL A 49 1.56 -6.23 -3.38
N VAL A 50 0.59 -5.35 -3.10
CA VAL A 50 -0.71 -5.71 -2.53
C VAL A 50 -1.74 -5.69 -3.65
N ALA A 51 -2.43 -6.80 -3.86
CA ALA A 51 -3.59 -6.87 -4.73
C ALA A 51 -4.86 -6.53 -3.95
N ILE A 52 -5.75 -5.78 -4.59
CA ILE A 52 -7.06 -5.43 -4.07
C ILE A 52 -8.15 -5.84 -5.05
N LYS A 53 -9.33 -6.12 -4.50
CA LYS A 53 -10.55 -6.40 -5.24
C LYS A 53 -11.64 -5.42 -4.80
N ASN A 54 -12.31 -4.79 -5.76
CA ASN A 54 -13.47 -3.94 -5.46
C ASN A 54 -14.77 -4.77 -5.39
N SER A 55 -15.84 -4.16 -4.90
CA SER A 55 -17.16 -4.82 -4.78
C SER A 55 -17.77 -5.28 -6.11
N GLN A 56 -17.31 -4.73 -7.24
CA GLN A 56 -17.75 -5.10 -8.60
C GLN A 56 -16.89 -6.21 -9.22
N GLY A 57 -15.89 -6.73 -8.49
CA GLY A 57 -15.00 -7.79 -8.95
C GLY A 57 -13.76 -7.34 -9.70
N GLY A 58 -13.59 -6.03 -9.91
CA GLY A 58 -12.38 -5.46 -10.53
C GLY A 58 -11.15 -5.65 -9.65
N LEU A 59 -10.03 -5.97 -10.27
CA LEU A 59 -8.74 -6.20 -9.61
C LEU A 59 -7.78 -5.03 -9.87
N GLY A 60 -6.97 -4.72 -8.86
CA GLY A 60 -5.85 -3.81 -9.00
C GLY A 60 -4.73 -4.17 -8.03
N SER A 61 -3.57 -3.54 -8.19
CA SER A 61 -2.44 -3.72 -7.29
C SER A 61 -1.70 -2.42 -7.03
N GLN A 62 -1.01 -2.37 -5.90
CA GLN A 62 -0.18 -1.25 -5.49
C GLN A 62 1.10 -1.77 -4.85
N THR A 63 2.24 -1.20 -5.23
CA THR A 63 3.54 -1.50 -4.64
C THR A 63 3.78 -0.60 -3.44
N LEU A 64 3.96 -1.22 -2.28
CA LEU A 64 4.35 -0.64 -1.02
C LEU A 64 5.86 -0.78 -0.84
N PRO A 65 6.66 0.27 -1.12
CA PRO A 65 8.06 0.29 -0.75
C PRO A 65 8.17 0.46 0.77
N LEU A 66 8.99 -0.37 1.40
CA LEU A 66 9.20 -0.38 2.84
C LEU A 66 10.68 -0.14 3.16
N LYS A 67 10.93 0.58 4.26
CA LYS A 67 12.24 0.79 4.87
C LYS A 67 12.21 0.32 6.32
N TRP A 68 13.23 -0.40 6.76
CA TRP A 68 13.42 -0.76 8.16
C TRP A 68 13.95 0.44 8.91
N VAL A 69 13.14 1.00 9.82
CA VAL A 69 13.49 2.21 10.57
C VAL A 69 13.13 1.98 12.04
N GLN A 70 14.15 2.00 12.90
CA GLN A 70 13.99 1.91 14.36
C GLN A 70 13.20 0.65 14.80
N GLY A 71 13.48 -0.50 14.17
CA GLY A 71 12.90 -1.78 14.56
C GLY A 71 11.52 -2.08 13.96
N ASP A 72 11.11 -1.34 12.93
CA ASP A 72 9.81 -1.51 12.29
C ASP A 72 9.89 -1.22 10.77
N TRP A 73 9.05 -1.91 9.98
CA TRP A 73 8.91 -1.65 8.56
C TRP A 73 7.99 -0.45 8.34
N LYS A 74 8.49 0.57 7.64
CA LYS A 74 7.73 1.80 7.38
C LYS A 74 7.62 2.05 5.89
N VAL A 75 6.44 2.50 5.45
CA VAL A 75 6.18 2.83 4.06
C VAL A 75 7.02 4.03 3.64
N ASP A 76 7.74 3.90 2.54
CA ASP A 76 8.41 5.02 1.89
C ASP A 76 7.42 5.76 0.98
N LEU A 77 6.82 6.83 1.52
CA LEU A 77 5.83 7.63 0.79
C LEU A 77 6.41 8.30 -0.47
N SER A 78 7.73 8.45 -0.58
CA SER A 78 8.36 9.03 -1.77
C SER A 78 8.31 8.12 -3.00
N SER A 79 8.18 6.81 -2.78
CA SER A 79 8.24 5.78 -3.83
C SER A 79 6.94 4.98 -3.95
N PHE A 80 5.87 5.42 -3.26
CA PHE A 80 4.58 4.75 -3.22
C PHE A 80 3.92 4.79 -4.60
N SER A 81 3.59 3.63 -5.17
CA SER A 81 3.04 3.57 -6.52
C SER A 81 1.56 3.98 -6.55
N PRO A 82 1.05 4.49 -7.68
CA PRO A 82 -0.40 4.54 -7.89
C PRO A 82 -0.99 3.13 -7.91
N LEU A 83 -2.31 3.03 -7.73
CA LEU A 83 -3.06 1.81 -7.98
C LEU A 83 -3.07 1.52 -9.49
N SER A 84 -2.75 0.30 -9.89
CA SER A 84 -2.75 -0.15 -11.28
C SER A 84 -3.68 -1.35 -11.46
N PRO A 85 -4.47 -1.44 -12.55
CA PRO A 85 -5.29 -2.62 -12.83
C PRO A 85 -4.40 -3.86 -13.07
N ILE A 86 -4.92 -5.04 -12.75
CA ILE A 86 -4.30 -6.34 -13.04
C ILE A 86 -5.35 -7.29 -13.61
N ASP A 87 -4.92 -8.23 -14.45
CA ASP A 87 -5.83 -9.16 -15.13
C ASP A 87 -6.24 -10.35 -14.24
N ASP A 88 -5.30 -10.86 -13.44
CA ASP A 88 -5.52 -11.99 -12.54
C ASP A 88 -4.67 -11.91 -11.26
N MET A 89 -4.78 -12.95 -10.41
CA MET A 89 -4.07 -13.07 -9.14
C MET A 89 -3.10 -14.26 -9.10
N ALA A 90 -2.68 -14.80 -10.25
CA ALA A 90 -1.92 -16.05 -10.33
C ALA A 90 -0.58 -15.97 -9.57
N ASP A 91 0.07 -14.81 -9.59
CA ASP A 91 1.37 -14.57 -8.93
C ASP A 91 1.25 -14.03 -7.49
N PHE A 92 0.03 -13.96 -6.95
CA PHE A 92 -0.21 -13.46 -5.61
C PHE A 92 -0.47 -14.61 -4.65
N VAL A 93 0.12 -14.50 -3.44
CA VAL A 93 -0.33 -15.29 -2.30
C VAL A 93 -1.72 -14.77 -1.91
N PRO A 94 -2.77 -15.62 -1.93
CA PRO A 94 -4.10 -15.19 -1.57
C PRO A 94 -4.12 -14.65 -0.14
N TRP A 95 -4.72 -13.48 0.03
CA TRP A 95 -4.98 -12.93 1.34
C TRP A 95 -6.24 -13.60 1.88
N SER A 96 -6.05 -14.54 2.79
CA SER A 96 -7.17 -15.26 3.42
C SER A 96 -7.80 -14.48 4.58
N GLY A 97 -7.67 -13.15 4.59
CA GLY A 97 -8.02 -12.28 5.73
C GLY A 97 -9.35 -12.66 6.36
N VAL A 98 -9.28 -13.11 7.61
CA VAL A 98 -10.40 -13.19 8.56
C VAL A 98 -10.50 -11.90 9.34
#